data_AF-A0A2V9TEU5-F1
#
_entry.id   AF-A0A2V9TEU5-F1
#
_cell.length_a   1.000
_cell.length_b   1.000
_cell.length_c   1.000
_cell.angle_alpha   90.00
_cell.angle_beta   90.00
_cell.angle_gamma   90.00
#
_symmetry.space_group_name_H-M   'P 1'
#
loop_
_entity.id
_entity.type
_entity.pdbx_description
1 polymer ?
#
loop_
_entity_poly.entity_id
_entity_poly.type
_entity_poly.pdbx_seq_one_letter_code
_entity_poly.pdbx_strand_id
1 'polypeptide(L)'
;MLADHCESPHDSIAYLVLRAWTVAPDVYAERMAQYLAADARRLKIGYSFNGGSGSYVSAQATRAASSRCSPGQFDALEHAILSFSDDLEARRPQSRGWRQLELLLALDGCRLSAAGNARLRELQRKFPAARIEPPRALEVTAIGSPISENAQAKMSDEHWLRAMRKYARVEDTINGKGRPSGGELQLARDLESRTKEDPIRFATLATRMENELPATYFDAIIRGIAERLGSQNGPATSSLTAEQAASVIRRVHGLPNRPCGRSIAWLIEKSSGFNWPSDVVDAVAWYAINDPDPEQEFWSLPANGGKPYYAGDPYTAGINSTRGAAAGAVAQLLFDVPERIERLESAVHQLTHDSSVAVRSCAMAALLAMLNTNAEKAISWFKQSLSTHPAIFRTPYVERLLYYAGYRDYAAIGSIIDSMLSSVDPSVVEAGARQACVLSLSIEAAAADAERVQKGTPTMRKAAAEVYARNIADQAVGAICRERLKPFFIDPDEGVRAEAASAFQHIAGLTTTEQADLLAAFLDSAPGQAALEPVVRALEDSPVQLPDLVCKLGAICVNAFRAEGGDLSKAGAMVAMDLSKIVVRLYSQTEDPAIQSQCLALIDDMETHHFYGLSDELRRLDR
;
A
#
# COMPACT_ATOMS: atom_id res chain seq x y z
N MET A 1 2.95 32.73 -17.39
CA MET A 1 3.23 31.49 -16.63
C MET A 1 4.08 30.45 -17.36
N LEU A 2 4.00 30.24 -18.69
CA LEU A 2 4.84 29.21 -19.36
C LEU A 2 6.22 29.70 -19.86
N ALA A 3 6.51 31.01 -19.80
CA ALA A 3 7.74 31.58 -20.37
C ALA A 3 9.02 31.05 -19.68
N ASP A 4 9.00 30.93 -18.35
CA ASP A 4 10.16 30.52 -17.55
C ASP A 4 10.49 29.01 -17.64
N HIS A 5 9.59 28.21 -18.21
CA HIS A 5 9.75 26.76 -18.31
C HIS A 5 10.06 26.27 -19.74
N CYS A 6 10.05 27.16 -20.74
CA CYS A 6 10.32 26.79 -22.14
C CYS A 6 11.76 26.26 -22.34
N GLU A 7 12.71 26.63 -21.50
CA GLU A 7 14.11 26.15 -21.61
C GLU A 7 14.37 24.84 -20.85
N SER A 8 13.36 24.29 -20.18
CA SER A 8 13.52 23.06 -19.40
C SER A 8 13.87 21.84 -20.27
N PRO A 9 14.81 20.98 -19.84
CA PRO A 9 15.19 19.76 -20.56
C PRO A 9 14.18 18.60 -20.39
N HIS A 10 13.07 18.79 -19.66
CA HIS A 10 12.13 17.71 -19.33
C HIS A 10 11.04 17.52 -20.40
N ASP A 11 10.92 16.30 -20.92
CA ASP A 11 9.93 15.91 -21.94
C ASP A 11 8.48 16.23 -21.53
N SER A 12 8.13 16.10 -20.24
CA SER A 12 6.79 16.43 -19.72
C SER A 12 6.43 17.91 -19.89
N ILE A 13 7.40 18.81 -19.77
CA ILE A 13 7.18 20.25 -19.96
C ILE A 13 7.03 20.55 -21.46
N ALA A 14 7.90 19.98 -22.30
CA ALA A 14 7.78 20.10 -23.75
C ALA A 14 6.43 19.56 -24.24
N TYR A 15 5.94 18.45 -23.67
CA TYR A 15 4.62 17.90 -23.95
C TYR A 15 3.51 18.90 -23.66
N LEU A 16 3.48 19.52 -22.48
CA LEU A 16 2.45 20.49 -22.11
C LEU A 16 2.51 21.75 -22.98
N VAL A 17 3.70 22.26 -23.25
CA VAL A 17 3.93 23.45 -24.10
C VAL A 17 3.42 23.21 -25.52
N LEU A 18 3.84 22.11 -26.15
CA LEU A 18 3.43 21.78 -27.52
C LEU A 18 1.91 21.54 -27.61
N ARG A 19 1.31 20.87 -26.61
CA ARG A 19 -0.14 20.66 -26.56
C ARG A 19 -0.92 21.96 -26.41
N ALA A 20 -0.45 22.88 -25.58
CA ALA A 20 -1.11 24.17 -25.39
C ALA A 20 -1.04 25.04 -26.65
N TRP A 21 0.14 25.15 -27.28
CA TRP A 21 0.32 26.00 -28.47
C TRP A 21 -0.36 25.45 -29.72
N THR A 22 -0.44 24.13 -29.88
CA THR A 22 -1.07 23.49 -31.06
C THR A 22 -2.56 23.85 -31.20
N VAL A 23 -3.24 24.19 -30.09
CA VAL A 23 -4.66 24.58 -30.11
C VAL A 23 -4.89 25.98 -30.70
N ALA A 24 -3.89 26.85 -30.70
CA ALA A 24 -3.97 28.23 -31.21
C ALA A 24 -2.82 28.56 -32.17
N PRO A 25 -2.75 27.91 -33.35
CA PRO A 25 -1.63 28.06 -34.27
C PRO A 25 -1.53 29.47 -34.87
N ASP A 26 -2.64 30.19 -35.00
CA ASP A 26 -2.68 31.60 -35.42
C ASP A 26 -1.78 32.51 -34.56
N VAL A 27 -1.65 32.19 -33.27
CA VAL A 27 -0.88 32.99 -32.30
C VAL A 27 0.53 32.44 -32.14
N TYR A 28 0.69 31.11 -32.17
CA TYR A 28 1.92 30.46 -31.72
C TYR A 28 2.73 29.77 -32.81
N ALA A 29 2.33 29.77 -34.09
CA ALA A 29 3.05 29.06 -35.15
C ALA A 29 4.55 29.42 -35.23
N GLU A 30 4.88 30.70 -35.16
CA GLU A 30 6.28 31.17 -35.18
C GLU A 30 7.08 30.61 -34.00
N ARG A 31 6.51 30.72 -32.80
CA ARG A 31 7.14 30.27 -31.56
C ARG A 31 7.24 28.75 -31.49
N MET A 32 6.25 28.02 -31.99
CA MET A 32 6.26 26.55 -32.08
C MET A 32 7.37 26.07 -33.02
N ALA A 33 7.51 26.67 -34.21
CA ALA A 33 8.56 26.31 -35.15
C ALA A 33 9.96 26.55 -34.55
N GLN A 34 10.18 27.72 -33.97
CA GLN A 34 11.44 28.06 -33.29
C GLN A 34 11.73 27.09 -32.12
N TYR A 35 10.71 26.76 -31.33
CA TYR A 35 10.84 25.90 -30.16
C TYR A 35 11.22 24.46 -30.53
N LEU A 36 10.58 23.89 -31.56
CA LEU A 36 10.87 22.56 -32.08
C LEU A 36 12.26 22.51 -32.74
N ALA A 37 12.64 23.54 -33.50
CA ALA A 37 13.93 23.59 -34.19
C ALA A 37 15.12 23.74 -33.23
N ALA A 38 14.93 24.36 -32.07
CA ALA A 38 15.99 24.66 -31.11
C ALA A 38 16.57 23.43 -30.38
N ASP A 39 15.84 22.31 -30.31
CA ASP A 39 16.31 21.10 -29.62
C ASP A 39 15.71 19.81 -30.19
N ALA A 40 16.57 18.91 -30.67
CA ALA A 40 16.19 17.62 -31.24
C ALA A 40 15.33 16.75 -30.31
N ARG A 41 15.46 16.88 -28.98
CA ARG A 41 14.62 16.14 -28.02
C ARG A 41 13.15 16.50 -28.15
N ARG A 42 12.84 17.73 -28.58
CA ARG A 42 11.46 18.23 -28.76
C ARG A 42 10.78 17.68 -30.00
N LEU A 43 11.54 17.03 -30.90
CA LEU A 43 11.01 16.35 -32.08
C LEU A 43 10.50 14.93 -31.78
N LYS A 44 10.75 14.39 -30.57
CA LYS A 44 10.35 13.05 -30.14
C LYS A 44 9.41 13.04 -28.93
N ILE A 45 8.52 14.04 -28.86
CA ILE A 45 7.50 14.15 -27.81
C ILE A 45 6.21 13.48 -28.28
N GLY A 46 5.69 12.57 -27.47
CA GLY A 46 4.53 11.77 -27.82
C GLY A 46 4.13 10.82 -26.71
N TYR A 47 3.50 9.70 -27.08
CA TYR A 47 2.97 8.72 -26.15
C TYR A 47 3.91 7.51 -26.03
N SER A 48 3.77 6.73 -24.96
CA SER A 48 4.46 5.45 -24.83
C SER A 48 4.04 4.50 -25.96
N PHE A 49 4.90 3.54 -26.31
CA PHE A 49 4.69 2.61 -27.44
C PHE A 49 3.31 1.91 -27.43
N ASN A 50 2.72 1.71 -26.25
CA ASN A 50 1.41 1.06 -26.08
C ASN A 50 0.21 2.05 -26.16
N GLY A 51 0.47 3.37 -26.17
CA GLY A 51 -0.54 4.42 -26.23
C GLY A 51 -0.54 5.24 -27.52
N GLY A 52 0.44 5.06 -28.41
CA GLY A 52 0.52 5.77 -29.70
C GLY A 52 1.97 5.99 -30.17
N SER A 53 2.15 6.81 -31.20
CA SER A 53 3.50 7.19 -31.65
C SER A 53 4.23 8.03 -30.59
N GLY A 54 5.50 7.70 -30.35
CA GLY A 54 6.42 8.43 -29.49
C GLY A 54 6.76 9.85 -29.98
N SER A 55 6.41 10.21 -31.21
CA SER A 55 6.59 11.56 -31.77
C SER A 55 5.25 12.24 -32.11
N TYR A 56 4.12 11.66 -31.70
CA TYR A 56 2.80 12.13 -32.13
C TYR A 56 2.53 13.61 -31.80
N VAL A 57 2.90 14.05 -30.59
CA VAL A 57 2.67 15.44 -30.15
C VAL A 57 3.58 16.39 -30.93
N SER A 58 4.85 16.03 -31.14
CA SER A 58 5.76 16.78 -31.99
C SER A 58 5.27 16.87 -33.43
N ALA A 59 4.73 15.78 -33.99
CA ALA A 59 4.19 15.77 -35.35
C ALA A 59 2.97 16.69 -35.50
N GLN A 60 2.04 16.70 -34.53
CA GLN A 60 0.92 17.63 -34.54
C GLN A 60 1.38 19.09 -34.48
N ALA A 61 2.30 19.40 -33.57
CA ALA A 61 2.84 20.75 -33.43
C ALA A 61 3.62 21.18 -34.69
N THR A 62 4.38 20.26 -35.29
CA THR A 62 5.10 20.49 -36.55
C THR A 62 4.13 20.88 -37.66
N ARG A 63 3.03 20.14 -37.83
CA ARG A 63 1.99 20.46 -38.84
C ARG A 63 1.33 21.81 -38.60
N ALA A 64 1.00 22.09 -37.34
CA ALA A 64 0.35 23.34 -36.95
C ALA A 64 1.27 24.56 -37.18
N ALA A 65 2.56 24.41 -36.90
CA ALA A 65 3.57 25.45 -37.11
C ALA A 65 3.91 25.62 -38.60
N SER A 66 4.14 24.52 -39.32
CA SER A 66 4.68 24.54 -40.69
C SER A 66 3.74 25.19 -41.71
N SER A 67 2.44 25.16 -41.48
CA SER A 67 1.46 25.79 -42.37
C SER A 67 1.42 27.32 -42.25
N ARG A 68 1.99 27.90 -41.19
CA ARG A 68 1.76 29.31 -40.82
C ARG A 68 3.00 30.10 -40.37
N CYS A 69 4.07 29.44 -39.99
CA CYS A 69 5.32 30.11 -39.61
C CYS A 69 5.97 30.80 -40.80
N SER A 70 6.83 31.78 -40.52
CA SER A 70 7.60 32.49 -41.52
C SER A 70 8.49 31.54 -42.35
N PRO A 71 8.90 31.91 -43.58
CA PRO A 71 9.83 31.10 -44.38
C PRO A 71 11.11 30.74 -43.62
N GLY A 72 11.71 31.70 -42.91
CA GLY A 72 12.95 31.46 -42.16
C GLY A 72 12.79 30.45 -41.02
N GLN A 73 11.67 30.47 -40.29
CA GLN A 73 11.42 29.47 -39.24
C GLN A 73 11.04 28.10 -39.82
N PHE A 74 10.38 28.08 -40.97
CA PHE A 74 10.13 26.82 -41.68
C PHE A 74 11.45 26.16 -42.10
N ASP A 75 12.37 26.94 -42.69
CA ASP A 75 13.68 26.43 -43.12
C ASP A 75 14.48 25.88 -41.93
N ALA A 76 14.44 26.58 -40.79
CA ALA A 76 15.09 26.13 -39.56
C ALA A 76 14.47 24.81 -39.03
N LEU A 77 13.14 24.70 -39.04
CA LEU A 77 12.43 23.50 -38.61
C LEU A 77 12.68 22.31 -39.55
N GLU A 78 12.64 22.54 -40.87
CA GLU A 78 12.97 21.52 -41.87
C GLU A 78 14.41 21.03 -41.69
N HIS A 79 15.37 21.95 -41.49
CA HIS A 79 16.77 21.60 -41.26
C HIS A 79 16.97 20.77 -39.99
N ALA A 80 16.27 21.12 -38.89
CA ALA A 80 16.31 20.37 -37.64
C ALA A 80 15.76 18.94 -37.82
N ILE A 81 14.65 18.78 -38.56
CA ILE A 81 14.06 17.46 -38.86
C ILE A 81 14.98 16.63 -39.77
N LEU A 82 15.62 17.24 -40.77
CA LEU A 82 16.56 16.56 -41.66
C LEU A 82 17.82 16.07 -40.93
N SER A 83 18.26 16.82 -39.92
CA SER A 83 19.43 16.48 -39.09
C SER A 83 19.09 15.58 -37.89
N PHE A 84 17.79 15.34 -37.64
CA PHE A 84 17.33 14.55 -36.51
C PHE A 84 17.74 13.08 -36.62
N SER A 85 18.28 12.54 -35.52
CA SER A 85 18.55 11.13 -35.33
C SER A 85 18.15 10.69 -33.94
N ASP A 86 17.64 9.46 -33.82
CA ASP A 86 17.21 8.89 -32.53
C ASP A 86 18.12 7.73 -32.12
N ASP A 87 18.63 7.78 -30.89
CA ASP A 87 19.57 6.80 -30.36
C ASP A 87 18.97 5.40 -30.23
N LEU A 88 17.65 5.28 -30.03
CA LEU A 88 16.97 3.98 -29.97
C LEU A 88 16.83 3.39 -31.38
N GLU A 89 16.52 4.23 -32.38
CA GLU A 89 16.54 3.83 -33.79
C GLU A 89 17.95 3.44 -34.28
N ALA A 90 19.00 4.09 -33.78
CA ALA A 90 20.39 3.79 -34.16
C ALA A 90 20.78 2.34 -33.84
N ARG A 91 20.20 1.73 -32.80
CA ARG A 91 20.44 0.34 -32.39
C ARG A 91 19.71 -0.69 -33.26
N ARG A 92 18.78 -0.26 -34.13
CA ARG A 92 17.96 -1.12 -34.99
C ARG A 92 17.93 -0.55 -36.41
N PRO A 93 18.84 -0.97 -37.32
CA PRO A 93 18.95 -0.42 -38.67
C PRO A 93 17.63 -0.42 -39.47
N GLN A 94 16.76 -1.40 -39.19
CA GLN A 94 15.46 -1.56 -39.83
C GLN A 94 14.48 -0.42 -39.48
N SER A 95 14.51 0.11 -38.25
CA SER A 95 13.64 1.21 -37.80
C SER A 95 14.23 2.61 -38.03
N ARG A 96 15.48 2.71 -38.52
CA ARG A 96 16.17 3.99 -38.69
C ARG A 96 15.43 4.92 -39.67
N GLY A 97 15.09 6.12 -39.21
CA GLY A 97 14.39 7.15 -39.98
C GLY A 97 12.86 7.09 -39.85
N TRP A 98 12.31 6.26 -38.96
CA TRP A 98 10.86 6.15 -38.77
C TRP A 98 10.27 7.47 -38.22
N ARG A 99 10.83 8.01 -37.13
CA ARG A 99 10.38 9.28 -36.57
C ARG A 99 10.64 10.46 -37.50
N GLN A 100 11.76 10.43 -38.22
CA GLN A 100 12.07 11.42 -39.25
C GLN A 100 11.00 11.43 -40.35
N LEU A 101 10.51 10.26 -40.76
CA LEU A 101 9.41 10.15 -41.71
C LEU A 101 8.10 10.75 -41.16
N GLU A 102 7.74 10.45 -39.91
CA GLU A 102 6.52 11.00 -39.29
C GLU A 102 6.54 12.54 -39.25
N LEU A 103 7.68 13.14 -38.93
CA LEU A 103 7.83 14.60 -38.89
C LEU A 103 7.82 15.22 -40.29
N LEU A 104 8.48 14.59 -41.28
CA LEU A 104 8.44 15.06 -42.67
C LEU A 104 7.04 14.94 -43.29
N LEU A 105 6.27 13.91 -42.92
CA LEU A 105 4.86 13.77 -43.28
C LEU A 105 3.97 14.82 -42.60
N ALA A 106 4.43 15.42 -41.51
CA ALA A 106 3.71 16.45 -40.79
C ALA A 106 3.94 17.87 -41.36
N LEU A 107 5.11 18.13 -41.95
CA LEU A 107 5.43 19.40 -42.59
C LEU A 107 4.47 19.72 -43.75
N ASP A 108 4.29 21.02 -44.02
CA ASP A 108 3.55 21.49 -45.19
C ASP A 108 4.32 21.14 -46.47
N GLY A 109 3.82 20.15 -47.20
CA GLY A 109 4.47 19.60 -48.39
C GLY A 109 4.70 20.63 -49.50
N CYS A 110 3.89 21.68 -49.58
CA CYS A 110 4.04 22.75 -50.57
C CYS A 110 5.27 23.63 -50.32
N ARG A 111 5.81 23.59 -49.09
CA ARG A 111 6.91 24.43 -48.63
C ARG A 111 8.23 23.67 -48.50
N LEU A 112 8.22 22.34 -48.64
CA LEU A 112 9.41 21.50 -48.51
C LEU A 112 10.48 21.87 -49.55
N SER A 113 11.72 21.96 -49.09
CA SER A 113 12.88 22.11 -49.97
C SER A 113 13.07 20.89 -50.88
N ALA A 114 13.97 21.00 -51.86
CA ALA A 114 14.38 19.88 -52.70
C ALA A 114 14.98 18.73 -51.86
N ALA A 115 15.73 19.06 -50.80
CA ALA A 115 16.33 18.10 -49.88
C ALA A 115 15.26 17.38 -49.03
N GLY A 116 14.29 18.14 -48.48
CA GLY A 116 13.13 17.59 -47.77
C GLY A 116 12.32 16.62 -48.61
N ASN A 117 12.00 17.02 -49.85
CA ASN A 117 11.27 16.19 -50.80
C ASN A 117 12.05 14.92 -51.20
N ALA A 118 13.38 15.01 -51.37
CA ALA A 118 14.21 13.85 -51.64
C ALA A 118 14.21 12.87 -50.46
N ARG A 119 14.39 13.38 -49.23
CA ARG A 119 14.42 12.57 -48.01
C ARG A 119 13.08 11.93 -47.69
N LEU A 120 11.98 12.67 -47.85
CA LEU A 120 10.63 12.14 -47.67
C LEU A 120 10.36 10.95 -48.60
N ARG A 121 10.70 11.06 -49.89
CA ARG A 121 10.55 9.95 -50.86
C ARG A 121 11.44 8.76 -50.57
N GLU A 122 12.64 8.98 -50.06
CA GLU A 122 13.53 7.90 -49.60
C GLU A 122 12.87 7.12 -48.46
N LEU A 123 12.40 7.82 -47.42
CA LEU A 123 11.82 7.19 -46.24
C LEU A 123 10.45 6.56 -46.51
N GLN A 124 9.62 7.16 -47.37
CA GLN A 124 8.35 6.56 -47.81
C GLN A 124 8.56 5.23 -48.55
N ARG A 125 9.62 5.10 -49.37
CA ARG A 125 9.98 3.82 -50.01
C ARG A 125 10.43 2.78 -48.97
N LYS A 126 11.14 3.21 -47.93
CA LYS A 126 11.58 2.32 -46.84
C LYS A 126 10.41 1.87 -45.95
N PHE A 127 9.45 2.76 -45.70
CA PHE A 127 8.32 2.53 -44.79
C PHE A 127 6.97 2.79 -45.48
N PRO A 128 6.56 1.94 -46.44
CA PRO A 128 5.35 2.16 -47.25
C PRO A 128 4.05 2.12 -46.44
N ALA A 129 4.07 1.52 -45.24
CA ALA A 129 2.93 1.42 -44.34
C ALA A 129 2.87 2.53 -43.27
N ALA A 130 3.84 3.45 -43.24
CA ALA A 130 3.89 4.49 -42.20
C ALA A 130 2.70 5.47 -42.33
N ARG A 131 2.01 5.68 -41.21
CA ARG A 131 0.92 6.65 -41.08
C ARG A 131 1.06 7.36 -39.74
N ILE A 132 0.67 8.63 -39.68
CA ILE A 132 0.54 9.36 -38.41
C ILE A 132 -0.79 8.92 -37.78
N GLU A 133 -0.77 7.91 -36.92
CA GLU A 133 -1.96 7.42 -36.22
C GLU A 133 -2.21 8.19 -34.91
N PRO A 134 -3.47 8.54 -34.59
CA PRO A 134 -3.82 9.09 -33.29
C PRO A 134 -3.52 8.09 -32.16
N PRO A 135 -3.17 8.60 -30.95
CA PRO A 135 -2.99 7.74 -29.79
C PRO A 135 -4.27 6.96 -29.50
N ARG A 136 -4.11 5.69 -29.16
CA ARG A 136 -5.22 4.81 -28.75
C ARG A 136 -5.25 4.76 -27.23
N ALA A 137 -6.44 4.63 -26.66
CA ALA A 137 -6.56 4.29 -25.25
C ALA A 137 -5.80 2.97 -24.99
N LEU A 138 -5.12 2.88 -23.85
CA LEU A 138 -4.41 1.67 -23.46
C LEU A 138 -5.44 0.54 -23.28
N GLU A 139 -5.53 -0.37 -24.26
CA GLU A 139 -6.32 -1.59 -24.14
C GLU A 139 -5.44 -2.71 -23.57
N VAL A 140 -5.45 -2.84 -22.24
CA VAL A 140 -4.94 -4.04 -21.57
C VAL A 140 -5.99 -5.14 -21.76
N THR A 141 -5.83 -5.98 -22.77
CA THR A 141 -6.68 -7.17 -22.94
C THR A 141 -6.08 -8.33 -22.13
N ALA A 142 -6.81 -8.78 -21.11
CA ALA A 142 -6.44 -9.98 -20.36
C ALA A 142 -6.49 -11.20 -21.29
N ILE A 143 -5.45 -12.02 -21.27
CA ILE A 143 -5.43 -13.30 -21.99
C ILE A 143 -6.47 -14.21 -21.33
N GLY A 144 -7.56 -14.47 -22.05
CA GLY A 144 -8.63 -15.34 -21.59
C GLY A 144 -8.25 -16.82 -21.64
N SER A 145 -8.90 -17.62 -20.81
CA SER A 145 -8.74 -19.07 -20.78
C SER A 145 -9.04 -19.75 -22.12
N PRO A 146 -8.39 -20.90 -22.40
CA PRO A 146 -8.62 -21.64 -23.64
C PRO A 146 -10.04 -22.23 -23.76
N ILE A 147 -10.80 -22.24 -22.66
CA ILE A 147 -12.20 -22.70 -22.62
C ILE A 147 -13.06 -21.54 -22.11
N SER A 148 -14.19 -21.25 -22.76
CA SER A 148 -15.07 -20.16 -22.29
C SER A 148 -15.79 -20.52 -20.98
N GLU A 149 -16.09 -19.51 -20.17
CA GLU A 149 -16.79 -19.67 -18.89
C GLU A 149 -18.11 -20.45 -19.03
N ASN A 150 -18.93 -20.14 -20.03
CA ASN A 150 -20.18 -20.85 -20.33
C ASN A 150 -19.98 -22.34 -20.63
N ALA A 151 -18.85 -22.71 -21.24
CA ALA A 151 -18.52 -24.10 -21.50
C ALA A 151 -18.06 -24.79 -20.22
N GLN A 152 -17.24 -24.12 -19.40
CA GLN A 152 -16.74 -24.65 -18.12
C GLN A 152 -17.86 -24.98 -17.14
N ALA A 153 -18.89 -24.14 -17.05
CA ALA A 153 -20.06 -24.39 -16.21
C ALA A 153 -20.77 -25.73 -16.52
N LYS A 154 -20.56 -26.27 -17.73
CA LYS A 154 -21.17 -27.53 -18.21
C LYS A 154 -20.17 -28.69 -18.28
N MET A 155 -18.92 -28.47 -17.91
CA MET A 155 -17.89 -29.51 -17.97
C MET A 155 -18.12 -30.55 -16.87
N SER A 156 -18.10 -31.83 -17.26
CA SER A 156 -18.01 -32.95 -16.33
C SER A 156 -16.57 -33.15 -15.89
N ASP A 157 -16.35 -34.00 -14.89
CA ASP A 157 -15.01 -34.35 -14.42
C ASP A 157 -14.13 -34.92 -15.55
N GLU A 158 -14.70 -35.75 -16.42
CA GLU A 158 -14.00 -36.27 -17.61
C GLU A 158 -13.67 -35.17 -18.64
N HIS A 159 -14.49 -34.12 -18.73
CA HIS A 159 -14.16 -32.95 -19.54
C HIS A 159 -13.00 -32.18 -18.93
N TRP A 160 -12.98 -32.00 -17.61
CA TRP A 160 -11.89 -31.34 -16.89
C TRP A 160 -10.58 -32.11 -17.01
N LEU A 161 -10.56 -33.42 -16.76
CA LEU A 161 -9.35 -34.24 -16.90
C LEU A 161 -8.80 -34.19 -18.33
N ARG A 162 -9.66 -34.27 -19.35
CA ARG A 162 -9.22 -34.12 -20.75
C ARG A 162 -8.67 -32.73 -21.05
N ALA A 163 -9.28 -31.68 -20.51
CA ALA A 163 -8.79 -30.31 -20.67
C ALA A 163 -7.42 -30.11 -20.02
N MET A 164 -7.24 -30.59 -18.79
CA MET A 164 -5.97 -30.55 -18.06
C MET A 164 -4.87 -31.27 -18.85
N ARG A 165 -5.13 -32.47 -19.37
CA ARG A 165 -4.16 -33.19 -20.22
C ARG A 165 -3.81 -32.43 -21.50
N LYS A 166 -4.81 -31.80 -22.14
CA LYS A 166 -4.63 -31.07 -23.40
C LYS A 166 -3.80 -29.80 -23.23
N TYR A 167 -4.00 -29.07 -22.13
CA TYR A 167 -3.35 -27.78 -21.88
C TYR A 167 -2.18 -27.85 -20.90
N ALA A 168 -1.82 -29.05 -20.44
CA ALA A 168 -0.62 -29.26 -19.63
C ALA A 168 0.63 -28.74 -20.37
N ARG A 169 1.36 -27.84 -19.70
CA ARG A 169 2.59 -27.18 -20.15
C ARG A 169 2.44 -26.36 -21.44
N VAL A 170 1.21 -25.98 -21.79
CA VAL A 170 0.95 -25.07 -22.91
C VAL A 170 1.10 -23.64 -22.39
N GLU A 171 1.98 -22.87 -23.03
CA GLU A 171 2.18 -21.44 -22.78
C GLU A 171 1.13 -20.59 -23.53
N ASP A 172 1.10 -19.29 -23.24
CA ASP A 172 0.22 -18.33 -23.91
C ASP A 172 0.52 -18.28 -25.40
N THR A 173 -0.51 -18.45 -26.24
CA THR A 173 -0.37 -18.48 -27.71
C THR A 173 -1.32 -17.50 -28.39
N ILE A 174 -1.06 -17.22 -29.66
CA ILE A 174 -2.00 -16.51 -30.53
C ILE A 174 -2.79 -17.56 -31.32
N ASN A 175 -4.11 -17.60 -31.16
CA ASN A 175 -4.95 -18.55 -31.88
C ASN A 175 -5.05 -18.20 -33.38
N GLY A 176 -5.57 -19.12 -34.19
CA GLY A 176 -5.72 -18.94 -35.66
C GLY A 176 -6.61 -17.77 -36.11
N LYS A 177 -7.21 -17.02 -35.18
CA LYS A 177 -7.98 -15.79 -35.42
C LYS A 177 -7.22 -14.52 -34.95
N GLY A 178 -5.95 -14.65 -34.60
CA GLY A 178 -5.11 -13.54 -34.14
C GLY A 178 -5.41 -13.06 -32.72
N ARG A 179 -6.14 -13.84 -31.90
CA ARG A 179 -6.44 -13.49 -30.49
C ARG A 179 -5.54 -14.24 -29.52
N PRO A 180 -5.09 -13.61 -28.42
CA PRO A 180 -4.42 -14.32 -27.34
C PRO A 180 -5.31 -15.42 -26.78
N SER A 181 -4.77 -16.62 -26.61
CA SER A 181 -5.39 -17.77 -25.97
C SER A 181 -4.48 -18.24 -24.86
N GLY A 182 -5.04 -18.33 -23.65
CA GLY A 182 -4.32 -18.85 -22.50
C GLY A 182 -4.02 -20.34 -22.62
N GLY A 183 -3.09 -20.81 -21.79
CA GLY A 183 -2.69 -22.19 -21.67
C GLY A 183 -2.97 -22.76 -20.28
N GLU A 184 -1.99 -23.46 -19.71
CA GLU A 184 -2.11 -24.16 -18.42
C GLU A 184 -2.55 -23.21 -17.29
N LEU A 185 -1.89 -22.05 -17.17
CA LEU A 185 -2.10 -21.12 -16.07
C LEU A 185 -3.50 -20.50 -16.09
N GLN A 186 -4.03 -20.15 -17.26
CA GLN A 186 -5.38 -19.60 -17.37
C GLN A 186 -6.43 -20.68 -17.10
N LEU A 187 -6.22 -21.91 -17.54
CA LEU A 187 -7.11 -23.01 -17.17
C LEU A 187 -7.07 -23.30 -15.67
N ALA A 188 -5.91 -23.21 -15.03
CA ALA A 188 -5.76 -23.38 -13.58
C ALA A 188 -6.50 -22.28 -12.80
N ARG A 189 -6.43 -21.02 -13.23
CA ARG A 189 -7.20 -19.92 -12.62
C ARG A 189 -8.72 -20.16 -12.67
N ASP A 190 -9.20 -20.65 -13.80
CA ASP A 190 -10.62 -20.98 -13.93
C ASP A 190 -11.00 -22.20 -13.11
N LEU A 191 -10.12 -23.20 -13.02
CA LEU A 191 -10.30 -24.34 -12.13
C LEU A 191 -10.39 -23.90 -10.66
N GLU A 192 -9.56 -22.95 -10.22
CA GLU A 192 -9.63 -22.35 -8.88
C GLU A 192 -11.01 -21.69 -8.65
N SER A 193 -11.47 -20.88 -9.60
CA SER A 193 -12.79 -20.24 -9.54
C SER A 193 -13.93 -21.25 -9.45
N ARG A 194 -13.89 -22.31 -10.27
CA ARG A 194 -14.90 -23.37 -10.28
C ARG A 194 -14.86 -24.23 -9.03
N THR A 195 -13.66 -24.43 -8.47
CA THR A 195 -13.50 -25.11 -7.18
C THR A 195 -14.09 -24.29 -6.04
N LYS A 196 -13.96 -22.95 -6.07
CA LYS A 196 -14.60 -22.07 -5.09
C LYS A 196 -16.13 -22.18 -5.12
N GLU A 197 -16.72 -22.38 -6.30
CA GLU A 197 -18.17 -22.56 -6.48
C GLU A 197 -18.67 -23.94 -6.00
N ASP A 198 -17.92 -25.02 -6.27
CA ASP A 198 -18.30 -26.41 -5.94
C ASP A 198 -17.12 -27.19 -5.31
N PRO A 199 -16.73 -26.88 -4.07
CA PRO A 199 -15.50 -27.40 -3.47
C PRO A 199 -15.53 -28.92 -3.27
N ILE A 200 -16.69 -29.51 -2.98
CA ILE A 200 -16.83 -30.96 -2.72
C ILE A 200 -16.54 -31.76 -3.99
N ARG A 201 -17.10 -31.31 -5.12
CA ARG A 201 -16.88 -31.96 -6.41
C ARG A 201 -15.41 -31.90 -6.81
N PHE A 202 -14.79 -30.72 -6.72
CA PHE A 202 -13.40 -30.55 -7.14
C PHE A 202 -12.40 -31.18 -6.16
N ALA A 203 -12.73 -31.29 -4.87
CA ALA A 203 -11.99 -32.14 -3.93
C ALA A 203 -12.00 -33.61 -4.36
N THR A 204 -13.16 -34.12 -4.78
CA THR A 204 -13.28 -35.49 -5.32
C THR A 204 -12.50 -35.64 -6.63
N LEU A 205 -12.57 -34.65 -7.53
CA LEU A 205 -11.80 -34.63 -8.78
C LEU A 205 -10.29 -34.74 -8.53
N ALA A 206 -9.75 -34.00 -7.55
CA ALA A 206 -8.33 -34.05 -7.22
C ALA A 206 -7.83 -35.46 -6.91
N THR A 207 -8.65 -36.30 -6.26
CA THR A 207 -8.29 -37.69 -5.95
C THR A 207 -8.17 -38.57 -7.19
N ARG A 208 -8.80 -38.17 -8.31
CA ARG A 208 -8.85 -38.91 -9.59
C ARG A 208 -7.84 -38.43 -10.62
N MET A 209 -7.22 -37.28 -10.40
CA MET A 209 -6.21 -36.69 -11.28
C MET A 209 -4.96 -37.56 -11.36
N GLU A 210 -4.32 -37.67 -12.53
CA GLU A 210 -3.06 -38.40 -12.68
C GLU A 210 -1.87 -37.69 -12.01
N ASN A 211 -0.85 -38.46 -11.62
CA ASN A 211 0.35 -37.92 -10.96
C ASN A 211 1.19 -37.03 -11.88
N GLU A 212 1.10 -37.26 -13.19
CA GLU A 212 1.88 -36.56 -14.22
C GLU A 212 1.28 -35.18 -14.59
N LEU A 213 0.07 -34.89 -14.11
CA LEU A 213 -0.56 -33.58 -14.32
C LEU A 213 0.25 -32.47 -13.62
N PRO A 214 0.32 -31.28 -14.23
CA PRO A 214 0.99 -30.13 -13.63
C PRO A 214 0.48 -29.81 -12.22
N ALA A 215 1.42 -29.51 -11.31
CA ALA A 215 1.11 -29.13 -9.92
C ALA A 215 0.19 -27.90 -9.83
N THR A 216 0.20 -27.03 -10.84
CA THR A 216 -0.66 -25.84 -10.94
C THR A 216 -2.16 -26.16 -10.86
N TYR A 217 -2.59 -27.32 -11.36
CA TYR A 217 -4.00 -27.73 -11.26
C TYR A 217 -4.36 -28.21 -9.84
N PHE A 218 -3.46 -28.93 -9.18
CA PHE A 218 -3.65 -29.33 -7.77
C PHE A 218 -3.64 -28.10 -6.86
N ASP A 219 -2.72 -27.17 -7.12
CA ASP A 219 -2.62 -25.87 -6.45
C ASP A 219 -3.94 -25.10 -6.56
N ALA A 220 -4.45 -24.94 -7.78
CA ALA A 220 -5.72 -24.27 -8.05
C ALA A 220 -6.91 -24.87 -7.27
N ILE A 221 -6.98 -26.20 -7.16
CA ILE A 221 -8.05 -26.86 -6.38
C ILE A 221 -7.89 -26.53 -4.88
N ILE A 222 -6.70 -26.67 -4.31
CA ILE A 222 -6.46 -26.36 -2.89
C ILE A 222 -6.79 -24.89 -2.60
N ARG A 223 -6.32 -23.97 -3.46
CA ARG A 223 -6.59 -22.54 -3.38
C ARG A 223 -8.08 -22.21 -3.44
N GLY A 224 -8.81 -22.83 -4.38
CA GLY A 224 -10.25 -22.62 -4.52
C GLY A 224 -11.04 -23.11 -3.30
N ILE A 225 -10.62 -24.22 -2.70
CA ILE A 225 -11.18 -24.72 -1.44
C ILE A 225 -10.90 -23.73 -0.30
N ALA A 226 -9.65 -23.28 -0.15
CA ALA A 226 -9.24 -22.34 0.89
C ALA A 226 -10.03 -21.02 0.80
N GLU A 227 -10.19 -20.48 -0.40
CA GLU A 227 -10.99 -19.28 -0.69
C GLU A 227 -12.46 -19.45 -0.30
N ARG A 228 -13.03 -20.63 -0.54
CA ARG A 228 -14.41 -20.92 -0.17
C ARG A 228 -14.58 -21.00 1.35
N LEU A 229 -13.65 -21.63 2.06
CA LEU A 229 -13.68 -21.74 3.52
C LEU A 229 -13.44 -20.39 4.22
N GLY A 230 -12.58 -19.54 3.64
CA GLY A 230 -12.31 -18.19 4.17
C GLY A 230 -13.38 -17.13 3.87
N SER A 231 -14.37 -17.42 3.02
CA SER A 231 -15.39 -16.46 2.60
C SER A 231 -16.55 -16.38 3.62
N GLN A 232 -16.63 -15.27 4.37
CA GLN A 232 -17.67 -15.00 5.38
C GLN A 232 -19.10 -14.83 4.80
N ASN A 233 -19.24 -14.71 3.47
CA ASN A 233 -20.51 -14.36 2.78
C ASN A 233 -21.06 -15.48 1.86
N GLY A 234 -20.60 -16.72 2.01
CA GLY A 234 -21.07 -17.84 1.18
C GLY A 234 -22.38 -18.48 1.69
N PRO A 235 -23.32 -18.90 0.83
CA PRO A 235 -24.49 -19.66 1.28
C PRO A 235 -24.04 -20.96 1.96
N ALA A 236 -24.65 -21.32 3.08
CA ALA A 236 -24.33 -22.47 3.93
C ALA A 236 -24.54 -23.86 3.27
N THR A 237 -24.83 -23.92 1.97
CA THR A 237 -25.46 -25.07 1.31
C THR A 237 -24.50 -26.10 0.70
N SER A 238 -23.26 -26.18 1.18
CA SER A 238 -22.38 -27.37 1.06
C SER A 238 -21.08 -27.12 1.84
N SER A 239 -21.09 -27.35 3.15
CA SER A 239 -19.88 -27.29 3.95
C SER A 239 -18.99 -28.49 3.65
N LEU A 240 -17.85 -28.25 3.01
CA LEU A 240 -16.78 -29.23 2.89
C LEU A 240 -16.33 -29.62 4.31
N THR A 241 -16.23 -30.93 4.59
CA THR A 241 -15.78 -31.41 5.90
C THR A 241 -14.25 -31.38 6.02
N ALA A 242 -13.74 -31.39 7.25
CA ALA A 242 -12.30 -31.51 7.51
C ALA A 242 -11.68 -32.76 6.86
N GLU A 243 -12.41 -33.87 6.81
CA GLU A 243 -11.93 -35.11 6.19
C GLU A 243 -11.92 -35.03 4.65
N GLN A 244 -12.90 -34.35 4.04
CA GLN A 244 -12.89 -34.09 2.60
C GLN A 244 -11.70 -33.20 2.21
N ALA A 245 -11.44 -32.13 2.98
CA ALA A 245 -10.27 -31.29 2.79
C ALA A 245 -8.95 -32.08 3.02
N ALA A 246 -8.91 -32.91 4.07
CA ALA A 246 -7.77 -33.75 4.39
C ALA A 246 -7.45 -34.73 3.25
N SER A 247 -8.46 -35.29 2.58
CA SER A 247 -8.26 -36.19 1.44
C SER A 247 -7.51 -35.53 0.28
N VAL A 248 -7.75 -34.23 0.03
CA VAL A 248 -7.03 -33.45 -0.98
C VAL A 248 -5.60 -33.21 -0.54
N ILE A 249 -5.38 -32.84 0.72
CA ILE A 249 -4.04 -32.66 1.28
C ILE A 249 -3.23 -33.96 1.18
N ARG A 250 -3.80 -35.11 1.59
CA ARG A 250 -3.15 -36.42 1.47
C ARG A 250 -2.78 -36.74 0.03
N ARG A 251 -3.71 -36.49 -0.90
CA ARG A 251 -3.51 -36.73 -2.33
C ARG A 251 -2.32 -35.94 -2.87
N VAL A 252 -2.25 -34.66 -2.53
CA VAL A 252 -1.23 -33.74 -3.05
C VAL A 252 0.11 -33.94 -2.34
N HIS A 253 0.08 -34.13 -1.02
CA HIS A 253 1.26 -34.48 -0.23
C HIS A 253 1.89 -35.80 -0.71
N GLY A 254 1.10 -36.76 -1.19
CA GLY A 254 1.58 -38.03 -1.74
C GLY A 254 2.17 -37.97 -3.16
N LEU A 255 2.14 -36.81 -3.84
CA LEU A 255 2.75 -36.65 -5.17
C LEU A 255 4.30 -36.63 -5.08
N PRO A 256 5.00 -37.01 -6.17
CA PRO A 256 6.46 -36.87 -6.24
C PRO A 256 6.89 -35.43 -5.95
N ASN A 257 7.92 -35.27 -5.11
CA ASN A 257 8.43 -33.97 -4.63
C ASN A 257 7.44 -33.15 -3.78
N ARG A 258 6.27 -33.71 -3.44
CA ARG A 258 5.28 -33.10 -2.53
C ARG A 258 4.95 -31.63 -2.86
N PRO A 259 4.58 -31.30 -4.12
CA PRO A 259 4.30 -29.92 -4.51
C PRO A 259 3.16 -29.28 -3.69
N CYS A 260 2.95 -27.98 -3.90
CA CYS A 260 1.82 -27.22 -3.33
C CYS A 260 1.86 -27.03 -1.81
N GLY A 261 3.01 -27.18 -1.15
CA GLY A 261 3.13 -26.97 0.31
C GLY A 261 2.60 -25.61 0.77
N ARG A 262 2.88 -24.53 0.03
CA ARG A 262 2.34 -23.19 0.31
C ARG A 262 0.81 -23.13 0.27
N SER A 263 0.18 -23.77 -0.71
CA SER A 263 -1.29 -23.79 -0.82
C SER A 263 -1.92 -24.71 0.23
N ILE A 264 -1.27 -25.81 0.60
CA ILE A 264 -1.68 -26.64 1.74
C ILE A 264 -1.66 -25.80 3.02
N ALA A 265 -0.58 -25.07 3.28
CA ALA A 265 -0.48 -24.18 4.44
C ALA A 265 -1.59 -23.12 4.44
N TRP A 266 -1.85 -22.50 3.29
CA TRP A 266 -2.92 -21.52 3.13
C TRP A 266 -4.31 -22.11 3.41
N LEU A 267 -4.58 -23.35 2.96
CA LEU A 267 -5.82 -24.05 3.26
C LEU A 267 -6.00 -24.24 4.78
N ILE A 268 -4.95 -24.63 5.50
CA ILE A 268 -5.01 -24.76 6.97
C ILE A 268 -5.37 -23.42 7.62
N GLU A 269 -4.69 -22.33 7.23
CA GLU A 269 -4.95 -20.99 7.76
C GLU A 269 -6.38 -20.49 7.50
N LYS A 270 -6.98 -20.86 6.35
CA LYS A 270 -8.36 -20.48 6.01
C LYS A 270 -9.43 -21.39 6.60
N SER A 271 -9.04 -22.42 7.35
CA SER A 271 -9.94 -23.44 7.90
C SER A 271 -9.92 -23.46 9.43
N SER A 272 -9.87 -22.30 10.08
CA SER A 272 -9.88 -22.21 11.55
C SER A 272 -11.08 -22.97 12.13
N GLY A 273 -10.82 -23.75 13.18
CA GLY A 273 -11.82 -24.58 13.85
C GLY A 273 -12.00 -25.97 13.22
N PHE A 274 -11.31 -26.30 12.12
CA PHE A 274 -11.27 -27.67 11.62
C PHE A 274 -10.43 -28.55 12.53
N ASN A 275 -11.00 -29.66 13.00
CA ASN A 275 -10.23 -30.69 13.69
C ASN A 275 -9.49 -31.55 12.65
N TRP A 276 -8.32 -31.09 12.23
CA TRP A 276 -7.50 -31.77 11.24
C TRP A 276 -6.98 -33.12 11.75
N PRO A 277 -7.09 -34.20 10.95
CA PRO A 277 -6.47 -35.49 11.25
C PRO A 277 -4.96 -35.37 11.50
N SER A 278 -4.44 -36.26 12.33
CA SER A 278 -3.02 -36.26 12.74
C SER A 278 -2.04 -36.34 11.57
N ASP A 279 -2.37 -37.09 10.52
CA ASP A 279 -1.53 -37.24 9.35
C ASP A 279 -1.47 -35.96 8.48
N VAL A 280 -2.50 -35.11 8.54
CA VAL A 280 -2.45 -33.77 7.93
C VAL A 280 -1.54 -32.85 8.74
N VAL A 281 -1.57 -32.95 10.07
CA VAL A 281 -0.63 -32.22 10.95
C VAL A 281 0.81 -32.62 10.64
N ASP A 282 1.05 -33.93 10.48
CA ASP A 282 2.36 -34.45 10.10
C ASP A 282 2.80 -33.95 8.71
N ALA A 283 1.87 -33.84 7.76
CA ALA A 283 2.17 -33.29 6.45
C ALA A 283 2.63 -31.82 6.54
N VAL A 284 1.96 -30.98 7.35
CA VAL A 284 2.36 -29.58 7.58
C VAL A 284 3.72 -29.52 8.28
N ALA A 285 3.94 -30.36 9.30
CA ALA A 285 5.24 -30.46 9.97
C ALA A 285 6.36 -30.87 9.00
N TRP A 286 6.07 -31.78 8.06
CA TRP A 286 7.02 -32.17 7.03
C TRP A 286 7.45 -30.98 6.19
N TYR A 287 6.50 -30.15 5.73
CA TYR A 287 6.81 -28.95 4.94
C TYR A 287 7.63 -27.93 5.73
N ALA A 288 7.26 -27.70 6.99
CA ALA A 288 7.99 -26.79 7.88
C ALA A 288 9.45 -27.19 8.10
N ILE A 289 9.75 -28.49 8.10
CA ILE A 289 11.09 -29.02 8.42
C ILE A 289 11.93 -29.31 7.17
N ASN A 290 11.31 -29.81 6.10
CA ASN A 290 12.04 -30.49 5.01
C ASN A 290 11.89 -29.83 3.64
N ASP A 291 10.93 -28.93 3.44
CA ASP A 291 10.72 -28.33 2.12
C ASP A 291 11.92 -27.46 1.73
N PRO A 292 12.47 -27.55 0.50
CA PRO A 292 13.61 -26.76 0.09
C PRO A 292 13.30 -25.25 -0.03
N ASP A 293 12.04 -24.86 -0.23
CA ASP A 293 11.66 -23.46 -0.46
C ASP A 293 11.42 -22.69 0.87
N PRO A 294 12.18 -21.62 1.17
CA PRO A 294 13.12 -20.92 0.28
C PRO A 294 14.56 -21.45 0.39
N GLU A 295 15.23 -21.57 -0.77
CA GLU A 295 16.66 -21.91 -0.85
C GLU A 295 17.57 -20.68 -0.70
N GLN A 296 17.03 -19.47 -0.93
CA GLN A 296 17.80 -18.22 -0.97
C GLN A 296 17.03 -17.04 -0.37
N GLU A 297 17.77 -16.06 0.15
CA GLU A 297 17.24 -14.83 0.75
C GLU A 297 17.00 -13.74 -0.30
N PHE A 298 16.06 -13.96 -1.21
CA PHE A 298 15.78 -13.03 -2.31
C PHE A 298 15.51 -11.58 -1.84
N TRP A 299 14.89 -11.40 -0.67
CA TRP A 299 14.64 -10.08 -0.10
C TRP A 299 15.91 -9.30 0.24
N SER A 300 17.04 -10.00 0.45
CA SER A 300 18.34 -9.36 0.71
C SER A 300 19.13 -9.06 -0.58
N LEU A 301 18.70 -9.60 -1.73
CA LEU A 301 19.38 -9.45 -3.01
C LEU A 301 18.83 -8.25 -3.82
N PRO A 302 19.69 -7.51 -4.54
CA PRO A 302 19.23 -6.43 -5.41
C PRO A 302 18.42 -6.99 -6.59
N ALA A 303 17.22 -6.45 -6.82
CA ALA A 303 16.43 -6.77 -8.01
C ALA A 303 16.80 -5.84 -9.19
N ASN A 304 16.31 -6.19 -10.39
CA ASN A 304 16.41 -5.33 -11.57
C ASN A 304 15.73 -3.98 -11.29
N GLY A 305 16.52 -2.91 -11.28
CA GLY A 305 16.07 -1.56 -10.89
C GLY A 305 16.62 -1.05 -9.55
N GLY A 306 17.51 -1.81 -8.90
CA GLY A 306 18.29 -1.34 -7.74
C GLY A 306 17.57 -1.39 -6.39
N LYS A 307 16.28 -1.76 -6.36
CA LYS A 307 15.56 -2.06 -5.12
C LYS A 307 15.65 -3.57 -4.84
N PRO A 308 15.79 -4.01 -3.58
CA PRO A 308 15.73 -5.43 -3.27
C PRO A 308 14.36 -6.03 -3.61
N TYR A 309 14.29 -7.34 -3.84
CA TYR A 309 12.99 -8.02 -3.95
C TYR A 309 12.19 -7.82 -2.66
N TYR A 310 10.85 -7.83 -2.78
CA TYR A 310 9.94 -7.62 -1.65
C TYR A 310 10.23 -6.34 -0.84
N ALA A 311 10.83 -5.33 -1.48
CA ALA A 311 11.28 -4.08 -0.85
C ALA A 311 12.23 -4.28 0.35
N GLY A 312 12.92 -5.42 0.43
CA GLY A 312 13.80 -5.73 1.56
C GLY A 312 13.07 -6.22 2.82
N ASP A 313 11.80 -6.62 2.71
CA ASP A 313 11.03 -7.17 3.83
C ASP A 313 11.17 -8.70 3.91
N PRO A 314 11.83 -9.25 4.95
CA PRO A 314 11.95 -10.69 5.16
C PRO A 314 10.60 -11.37 5.39
N TYR A 315 9.62 -10.69 6.00
CA TYR A 315 8.31 -11.29 6.27
C TYR A 315 7.52 -11.53 4.98
N THR A 316 7.45 -10.53 4.11
CA THR A 316 6.80 -10.68 2.80
C THR A 316 7.46 -11.78 1.96
N ALA A 317 8.79 -11.92 2.00
CA ALA A 317 9.46 -13.04 1.34
C ALA A 317 9.10 -14.39 1.98
N GLY A 318 9.06 -14.45 3.31
CA GLY A 318 8.76 -15.65 4.07
C GLY A 318 7.36 -16.21 3.78
N ILE A 319 6.32 -15.38 3.83
CA ILE A 319 4.94 -15.83 3.53
C ILE A 319 4.76 -16.28 2.08
N ASN A 320 5.65 -15.86 1.17
CA ASN A 320 5.66 -16.30 -0.22
C ASN A 320 6.47 -17.57 -0.47
N SER A 321 7.12 -18.11 0.56
CA SER A 321 7.85 -19.39 0.54
C SER A 321 7.06 -20.50 1.22
N THR A 322 7.40 -21.75 0.93
CA THR A 322 6.71 -22.92 1.47
C THR A 322 6.97 -23.12 2.96
N ARG A 323 8.23 -23.08 3.42
CA ARG A 323 8.54 -23.19 4.86
C ARG A 323 7.95 -22.01 5.65
N GLY A 324 8.00 -20.79 5.12
CA GLY A 324 7.42 -19.62 5.78
C GLY A 324 5.89 -19.68 5.86
N ALA A 325 5.20 -20.13 4.81
CA ALA A 325 3.76 -20.39 4.88
C ALA A 325 3.42 -21.53 5.84
N ALA A 326 4.22 -22.60 5.87
CA ALA A 326 4.04 -23.67 6.84
C ALA A 326 4.12 -23.18 8.29
N ALA A 327 4.92 -22.15 8.59
CA ALA A 327 4.94 -21.52 9.91
C ALA A 327 3.60 -20.90 10.31
N GLY A 328 2.91 -20.24 9.37
CA GLY A 328 1.56 -19.70 9.58
C GLY A 328 0.54 -20.81 9.82
N ALA A 329 0.60 -21.89 9.04
CA ALA A 329 -0.24 -23.07 9.25
C ALA A 329 0.01 -23.75 10.61
N VAL A 330 1.28 -23.91 11.03
CA VAL A 330 1.63 -24.42 12.36
C VAL A 330 1.05 -23.53 13.46
N ALA A 331 1.17 -22.21 13.32
CA ALA A 331 0.57 -21.27 14.27
C ALA A 331 -0.96 -21.44 14.36
N GLN A 332 -1.65 -21.56 13.22
CA GLN A 332 -3.10 -21.77 13.20
C GLN A 332 -3.49 -23.09 13.90
N LEU A 333 -2.78 -24.18 13.61
CA LEU A 333 -3.04 -25.48 14.26
C LEU A 333 -2.86 -25.42 15.78
N LEU A 334 -1.88 -24.64 16.27
CA LEU A 334 -1.63 -24.45 17.69
C LEU A 334 -2.63 -23.50 18.35
N PHE A 335 -3.12 -22.47 17.64
CA PHE A 335 -4.20 -21.63 18.16
C PHE A 335 -5.52 -22.39 18.28
N ASP A 336 -5.83 -23.25 17.30
CA ASP A 336 -7.05 -24.06 17.31
C ASP A 336 -7.00 -25.16 18.38
N VAL A 337 -5.86 -25.86 18.52
CA VAL A 337 -5.67 -26.94 19.51
C VAL A 337 -4.25 -26.86 20.09
N PRO A 338 -4.06 -26.19 21.25
CA PRO A 338 -2.75 -25.96 21.85
C PRO A 338 -1.96 -27.26 22.15
N GLU A 339 -2.65 -28.36 22.48
CA GLU A 339 -2.06 -29.67 22.79
C GLU A 339 -1.31 -30.28 21.59
N ARG A 340 -1.56 -29.81 20.37
CA ARG A 340 -0.82 -30.24 19.16
C ARG A 340 0.66 -29.90 19.24
N ILE A 341 1.07 -29.05 20.20
CA ILE A 341 2.49 -28.77 20.45
C ILE A 341 3.30 -30.05 20.67
N GLU A 342 2.76 -31.09 21.31
CA GLU A 342 3.47 -32.37 21.50
C GLU A 342 3.95 -33.00 20.19
N ARG A 343 3.20 -32.76 19.10
CA ARG A 343 3.50 -33.27 17.76
C ARG A 343 4.24 -32.26 16.89
N LEU A 344 3.99 -30.96 17.10
CA LEU A 344 4.52 -29.86 16.29
C LEU A 344 5.79 -29.23 16.86
N GLU A 345 6.23 -29.61 18.06
CA GLU A 345 7.37 -28.99 18.75
C GLU A 345 8.62 -28.95 17.88
N SER A 346 8.97 -30.06 17.22
CA SER A 346 10.13 -30.12 16.32
C SER A 346 9.98 -29.16 15.13
N ALA A 347 8.77 -28.99 14.59
CA ALA A 347 8.52 -28.08 13.49
C ALA A 347 8.69 -26.62 13.96
N VAL A 348 8.13 -26.25 15.11
CA VAL A 348 8.31 -24.91 15.70
C VAL A 348 9.79 -24.62 15.97
N HIS A 349 10.52 -25.58 16.55
CA HIS A 349 11.96 -25.43 16.78
C HIS A 349 12.73 -25.21 15.49
N GLN A 350 12.50 -26.03 14.44
CA GLN A 350 13.20 -25.89 13.16
C GLN A 350 12.89 -24.57 12.48
N LEU A 351 11.62 -24.15 12.44
CA LEU A 351 11.22 -22.87 11.84
C LEU A 351 11.85 -21.66 12.54
N THR A 352 11.96 -21.70 13.86
CA THR A 352 12.55 -20.58 14.66
C THR A 352 14.07 -20.51 14.55
N HIS A 353 14.72 -21.61 14.17
CA HIS A 353 16.16 -21.73 13.94
C HIS A 353 16.50 -21.94 12.45
N ASP A 354 15.56 -21.70 11.55
CA ASP A 354 15.75 -21.91 10.11
C ASP A 354 16.90 -21.04 9.62
N SER A 355 17.70 -21.54 8.67
CA SER A 355 18.77 -20.76 8.04
C SER A 355 18.26 -19.46 7.40
N SER A 356 17.04 -19.46 6.87
CA SER A 356 16.39 -18.29 6.27
C SER A 356 15.74 -17.41 7.33
N VAL A 357 16.21 -16.17 7.43
CA VAL A 357 15.61 -15.04 8.16
C VAL A 357 14.16 -14.83 7.73
N ALA A 358 13.84 -15.01 6.44
CA ALA A 358 12.47 -14.91 5.94
C ALA A 358 11.55 -15.94 6.62
N VAL A 359 11.99 -17.20 6.72
CA VAL A 359 11.25 -18.25 7.45
C VAL A 359 11.17 -17.95 8.94
N ARG A 360 12.30 -17.55 9.57
CA ARG A 360 12.31 -17.19 11.00
C ARG A 360 11.32 -16.07 11.32
N SER A 361 11.16 -15.09 10.43
CA SER A 361 10.18 -14.01 10.63
C SER A 361 8.73 -14.50 10.68
N CYS A 362 8.37 -15.50 9.87
CA CYS A 362 7.05 -16.13 9.91
C CYS A 362 6.87 -17.02 11.15
N ALA A 363 7.95 -17.68 11.61
CA ALA A 363 7.96 -18.55 12.78
C ALA A 363 7.54 -17.87 14.09
N MET A 364 7.64 -16.54 14.15
CA MET A 364 7.16 -15.73 15.28
C MET A 364 5.67 -15.95 15.57
N ALA A 365 4.85 -16.24 14.54
CA ALA A 365 3.44 -16.57 14.72
C ALA A 365 3.25 -17.89 15.49
N ALA A 366 4.09 -18.90 15.24
CA ALA A 366 4.04 -20.18 15.93
C ALA A 366 4.49 -20.04 17.39
N LEU A 367 5.50 -19.22 17.66
CA LEU A 367 5.92 -18.87 19.03
C LEU A 367 4.82 -18.14 19.79
N LEU A 368 4.11 -17.22 19.13
CA LEU A 368 2.96 -16.53 19.71
C LEU A 368 1.86 -17.52 20.12
N ALA A 369 1.55 -18.52 19.28
CA ALA A 369 0.62 -19.57 19.65
C ALA A 369 1.13 -20.44 20.81
N MET A 370 2.44 -20.76 20.80
CA MET A 370 3.10 -21.57 21.83
C MET A 370 3.13 -20.90 23.21
N LEU A 371 2.98 -19.57 23.30
CA LEU A 371 2.81 -18.89 24.60
C LEU A 371 1.63 -19.42 25.42
N ASN A 372 0.63 -20.03 24.77
CA ASN A 372 -0.54 -20.60 25.46
C ASN A 372 -0.23 -21.92 26.19
N THR A 373 0.85 -22.63 25.82
CA THR A 373 1.21 -23.93 26.41
C THR A 373 2.53 -23.90 27.15
N ASN A 374 3.54 -23.25 26.59
CA ASN A 374 4.88 -23.19 27.17
C ASN A 374 5.54 -21.84 26.89
N ALA A 375 5.16 -20.84 27.68
CA ALA A 375 5.68 -19.48 27.56
C ALA A 375 7.20 -19.39 27.74
N GLU A 376 7.78 -20.12 28.70
CA GLU A 376 9.23 -20.09 28.97
C GLU A 376 10.03 -20.55 27.75
N LYS A 377 9.68 -21.70 27.17
CA LYS A 377 10.36 -22.23 25.98
C LYS A 377 10.13 -21.35 24.75
N ALA A 378 8.91 -20.85 24.56
CA ALA A 378 8.60 -19.92 23.47
C ALA A 378 9.43 -18.63 23.53
N ILE A 379 9.56 -18.03 24.73
CA ILE A 379 10.38 -16.84 24.96
C ILE A 379 11.88 -17.15 24.76
N SER A 380 12.35 -18.32 25.19
CA SER A 380 13.72 -18.76 24.97
C SER A 380 14.05 -18.87 23.47
N TRP A 381 13.19 -19.54 22.69
CA TRP A 381 13.37 -19.66 21.24
C TRP A 381 13.21 -18.33 20.51
N PHE A 382 12.33 -17.46 20.99
CA PHE A 382 12.19 -16.10 20.47
C PHE A 382 13.53 -15.33 20.59
N LYS A 383 14.15 -15.34 21.77
CA LYS A 383 15.46 -14.72 22.00
C LYS A 383 16.55 -15.27 21.09
N GLN A 384 16.62 -16.60 20.97
CA GLN A 384 17.61 -17.27 20.11
C GLN A 384 17.43 -16.86 18.65
N SER A 385 16.19 -16.87 18.15
CA SER A 385 15.86 -16.48 16.78
C SER A 385 16.30 -15.05 16.45
N LEU A 386 16.01 -14.10 17.36
CA LEU A 386 16.36 -12.68 17.18
C LEU A 386 17.86 -12.40 17.24
N SER A 387 18.59 -13.09 18.12
CA SER A 387 20.03 -12.85 18.35
C SER A 387 20.91 -13.01 17.11
N THR A 388 20.40 -13.70 16.09
CA THR A 388 21.13 -14.01 14.85
C THR A 388 20.95 -12.97 13.75
N HIS A 389 19.87 -12.16 13.77
CA HIS A 389 19.61 -11.22 12.67
C HIS A 389 18.66 -10.07 13.05
N PRO A 390 19.14 -8.82 13.18
CA PRO A 390 18.33 -7.66 13.58
C PRO A 390 17.15 -7.33 12.65
N ALA A 391 17.20 -7.75 11.37
CA ALA A 391 16.12 -7.50 10.42
C ALA A 391 14.77 -8.08 10.86
N ILE A 392 14.76 -9.11 11.73
CA ILE A 392 13.54 -9.74 12.24
C ILE A 392 12.75 -8.76 13.13
N PHE A 393 13.41 -7.84 13.83
CA PHE A 393 12.75 -6.87 14.73
C PHE A 393 11.66 -6.03 14.07
N ARG A 394 11.73 -5.84 12.75
CA ARG A 394 10.80 -5.00 11.98
C ARG A 394 9.59 -5.78 11.47
N THR A 395 9.48 -7.06 11.80
CA THR A 395 8.48 -7.95 11.20
C THR A 395 7.19 -7.94 12.03
N PRO A 396 6.00 -8.05 11.40
CA PRO A 396 4.71 -7.78 12.06
C PRO A 396 4.44 -8.60 13.33
N TYR A 397 4.93 -9.84 13.40
CA TYR A 397 4.68 -10.71 14.54
C TYR A 397 5.57 -10.45 15.74
N VAL A 398 6.70 -9.75 15.58
CA VAL A 398 7.62 -9.46 16.69
C VAL A 398 6.99 -8.55 17.72
N GLU A 399 6.38 -7.44 17.32
CA GLU A 399 5.72 -6.52 18.25
C GLU A 399 4.57 -7.21 19.00
N ARG A 400 3.77 -8.02 18.29
CA ARG A 400 2.68 -8.78 18.92
C ARG A 400 3.22 -9.82 19.91
N LEU A 401 4.28 -10.54 19.54
CA LEU A 401 4.92 -11.52 20.41
C LEU A 401 5.55 -10.85 21.64
N LEU A 402 6.24 -9.72 21.48
CA LEU A 402 6.79 -8.92 22.58
C LEU A 402 5.70 -8.50 23.57
N TYR A 403 4.58 -8.00 23.07
CA TYR A 403 3.46 -7.60 23.90
C TYR A 403 2.97 -8.75 24.77
N TYR A 404 2.55 -9.87 24.16
CA TYR A 404 2.00 -10.99 24.93
C TYR A 404 3.04 -11.70 25.79
N ALA A 405 4.28 -11.82 25.33
CA ALA A 405 5.37 -12.41 26.11
C ALA A 405 5.75 -11.53 27.30
N GLY A 406 5.66 -10.20 27.18
CA GLY A 406 5.93 -9.26 28.26
C GLY A 406 5.03 -9.50 29.47
N TYR A 407 3.74 -9.79 29.24
CA TYR A 407 2.80 -10.18 30.32
C TYR A 407 3.09 -11.56 30.94
N ARG A 408 3.90 -12.41 30.28
CA ARG A 408 4.29 -13.72 30.83
C ARG A 408 5.58 -13.63 31.63
N ASP A 409 6.60 -12.95 31.09
CA ASP A 409 7.90 -12.77 31.72
C ASP A 409 8.58 -11.49 31.20
N TYR A 410 8.28 -10.37 31.85
CA TYR A 410 8.88 -9.09 31.49
C TYR A 410 10.40 -9.07 31.72
N ALA A 411 10.92 -9.76 32.74
CA ALA A 411 12.36 -9.79 33.01
C ALA A 411 13.12 -10.41 31.83
N ALA A 412 12.55 -11.45 31.22
CA ALA A 412 13.10 -12.01 30.00
C ALA A 412 12.99 -11.04 28.81
N ILE A 413 11.85 -10.36 28.64
CA ILE A 413 11.60 -9.48 27.50
C ILE A 413 12.37 -8.15 27.56
N GLY A 414 12.64 -7.61 28.76
CA GLY A 414 13.37 -6.36 28.95
C GLY A 414 14.71 -6.32 28.21
N SER A 415 15.48 -7.43 28.23
CA SER A 415 16.74 -7.55 27.48
C SER A 415 16.59 -7.39 25.95
N ILE A 416 15.44 -7.79 25.40
CA ILE A 416 15.13 -7.64 23.98
C ILE A 416 14.76 -6.19 23.69
N ILE A 417 13.93 -5.58 24.54
CA ILE A 417 13.56 -4.16 24.46
C ILE A 417 14.83 -3.29 24.53
N ASP A 418 15.74 -3.56 25.45
CA ASP A 418 17.04 -2.88 25.57
C ASP A 418 17.87 -2.94 24.27
N SER A 419 17.91 -4.11 23.65
CA SER A 419 18.60 -4.31 22.38
C SER A 419 17.95 -3.52 21.25
N MET A 420 16.61 -3.47 21.22
CA MET A 420 15.86 -2.68 20.23
C MET A 420 16.08 -1.17 20.41
N LEU A 421 16.01 -0.68 21.65
CA LEU A 421 16.23 0.74 21.99
C LEU A 421 17.67 1.19 21.69
N SER A 422 18.62 0.26 21.64
CA SER A 422 20.04 0.54 21.33
C SER A 422 20.38 0.33 19.85
N SER A 423 19.39 0.01 19.01
CA SER A 423 19.59 -0.22 17.58
C SER A 423 19.96 1.07 16.82
N VAL A 424 20.74 0.92 15.75
CA VAL A 424 21.01 2.01 14.79
C VAL A 424 19.88 2.22 13.79
N ASP A 425 18.94 1.25 13.68
CA ASP A 425 17.77 1.35 12.80
C ASP A 425 16.62 2.04 13.56
N PRO A 426 16.19 3.26 13.14
CA PRO A 426 15.14 3.99 13.82
C PRO A 426 13.82 3.23 13.93
N SER A 427 13.48 2.39 12.95
CA SER A 427 12.23 1.61 12.96
C SER A 427 12.22 0.56 14.07
N VAL A 428 13.39 -0.01 14.38
CA VAL A 428 13.57 -0.96 15.50
C VAL A 428 13.49 -0.24 16.84
N VAL A 429 14.10 0.95 16.93
CA VAL A 429 14.01 1.81 18.14
C VAL A 429 12.56 2.19 18.41
N GLU A 430 11.82 2.59 17.38
CA GLU A 430 10.41 2.98 17.48
C GLU A 430 9.53 1.82 17.97
N ALA A 431 9.69 0.62 17.40
CA ALA A 431 8.99 -0.58 17.85
C ALA A 431 9.34 -0.94 19.30
N GLY A 432 10.61 -0.91 19.69
CA GLY A 432 11.05 -1.17 21.06
C GLY A 432 10.48 -0.15 22.05
N ALA A 433 10.47 1.13 21.66
CA ALA A 433 9.91 2.22 22.46
C ALA A 433 8.40 2.08 22.66
N ARG A 434 7.65 1.72 21.61
CA ARG A 434 6.22 1.41 21.73
C ARG A 434 5.97 0.28 22.73
N GLN A 435 6.73 -0.82 22.62
CA GLN A 435 6.56 -1.98 23.50
C GLN A 435 6.89 -1.64 24.97
N ALA A 436 7.97 -0.90 25.23
CA ALA A 436 8.29 -0.41 26.58
C ALA A 436 7.15 0.44 27.15
N CYS A 437 6.65 1.40 26.38
CA CYS A 437 5.59 2.30 26.82
C CYS A 437 4.27 1.57 27.07
N VAL A 438 3.83 0.69 26.16
CA VAL A 438 2.53 -0.01 26.31
C VAL A 438 2.57 -1.02 27.46
N LEU A 439 3.66 -1.77 27.62
CA LEU A 439 3.80 -2.73 28.72
C LEU A 439 3.85 -2.02 30.08
N SER A 440 4.47 -0.85 30.16
CA SER A 440 4.51 -0.04 31.39
C SER A 440 3.16 0.51 31.87
N LEU A 441 2.10 0.39 31.05
CA LEU A 441 0.75 0.75 31.47
C LEU A 441 0.13 -0.31 32.39
N SER A 442 0.67 -1.53 32.40
CA SER A 442 0.14 -2.64 33.22
C SER A 442 1.20 -3.39 34.01
N ILE A 443 2.48 -3.23 33.68
CA ILE A 443 3.60 -3.97 34.29
C ILE A 443 4.55 -2.97 34.95
N GLU A 444 4.61 -2.99 36.28
CA GLU A 444 5.47 -2.08 37.06
C GLU A 444 6.96 -2.23 36.72
N ALA A 445 7.42 -3.48 36.48
CA ALA A 445 8.80 -3.75 36.08
C ALA A 445 9.22 -3.07 34.77
N ALA A 446 8.26 -2.66 33.93
CA ALA A 446 8.50 -1.95 32.67
C ALA A 446 8.60 -0.42 32.84
N ALA A 447 8.37 0.12 34.05
CA ALA A 447 8.37 1.55 34.29
C ALA A 447 9.71 2.22 33.95
N ALA A 448 10.83 1.57 34.29
CA ALA A 448 12.17 2.12 34.02
C ALA A 448 12.45 2.25 32.51
N ASP A 449 12.01 1.28 31.72
CA ASP A 449 12.17 1.32 30.27
C ASP A 449 11.30 2.41 29.64
N ALA A 450 10.06 2.57 30.10
CA ALA A 450 9.21 3.66 29.65
C ALA A 450 9.76 5.05 30.03
N GLU A 451 10.33 5.21 31.24
CA GLU A 451 10.98 6.46 31.64
C GLU A 451 12.20 6.78 30.76
N ARG A 452 13.01 5.76 30.43
CA ARG A 452 14.12 5.89 29.50
C ARG A 452 13.65 6.34 28.12
N VAL A 453 12.55 5.78 27.61
CA VAL A 453 11.96 6.17 26.32
C VAL A 453 11.45 7.61 26.34
N GLN A 454 10.73 8.02 27.39
CA GLN A 454 10.20 9.39 27.55
C GLN A 454 11.30 10.46 27.59
N LYS A 455 12.51 10.11 28.05
CA LYS A 455 13.68 11.00 28.12
C LYS A 455 14.70 10.75 26.99
N GLY A 456 14.38 9.85 26.06
CA GLY A 456 15.28 9.33 25.05
C GLY A 456 15.43 10.24 23.82
N THR A 457 15.78 9.64 22.69
CA THR A 457 15.88 10.33 21.39
C THR A 457 14.51 10.83 20.90
N PRO A 458 14.44 11.77 19.93
CA PRO A 458 13.17 12.17 19.33
C PRO A 458 12.33 10.99 18.81
N THR A 459 12.97 9.97 18.22
CA THR A 459 12.29 8.73 17.79
C THR A 459 11.62 8.00 18.96
N MET A 460 12.32 7.87 20.10
CA MET A 460 11.77 7.23 21.31
C MET A 460 10.60 8.04 21.88
N ARG A 461 10.76 9.36 22.03
CA ARG A 461 9.72 10.23 22.59
C ARG A 461 8.49 10.29 21.69
N LYS A 462 8.68 10.28 20.37
CA LYS A 462 7.57 10.20 19.40
C LYS A 462 6.79 8.90 19.57
N ALA A 463 7.47 7.76 19.67
CA ALA A 463 6.81 6.47 19.91
C ALA A 463 6.07 6.41 21.27
N ALA A 464 6.60 7.06 22.32
CA ALA A 464 5.89 7.21 23.59
C ALA A 464 4.61 8.04 23.44
N ALA A 465 4.71 9.19 22.76
CA ALA A 465 3.56 10.05 22.46
C ALA A 465 2.48 9.29 21.66
N GLU A 466 2.87 8.50 20.65
CA GLU A 466 1.97 7.65 19.85
C GLU A 466 1.19 6.67 20.75
N VAL A 467 1.88 5.95 21.64
CA VAL A 467 1.23 4.98 22.55
C VAL A 467 0.24 5.68 23.48
N TYR A 468 0.64 6.79 24.12
CA TYR A 468 -0.25 7.46 25.06
C TYR A 468 -1.41 8.17 24.37
N ALA A 469 -1.18 8.80 23.21
CA ALA A 469 -2.21 9.44 22.39
C ALA A 469 -3.33 8.46 21.98
N ARG A 470 -2.97 7.26 21.52
CA ARG A 470 -3.94 6.23 21.10
C ARG A 470 -4.79 5.66 22.24
N ASN A 471 -4.31 5.76 23.48
CA ASN A 471 -4.92 5.10 24.63
C ASN A 471 -5.58 6.09 25.61
N ILE A 472 -5.66 7.39 25.29
CA ILE A 472 -6.24 8.40 26.20
C ILE A 472 -7.68 8.12 26.63
N ALA A 473 -8.45 7.40 25.81
CA ALA A 473 -9.86 7.09 26.04
C ALA A 473 -10.08 5.67 26.58
N ASP A 474 -9.01 4.91 26.83
CA ASP A 474 -9.12 3.57 27.42
C ASP A 474 -9.62 3.66 28.87
N GLN A 475 -10.52 2.74 29.26
CA GLN A 475 -11.15 2.75 30.58
C GLN A 475 -10.18 2.45 31.73
N ALA A 476 -9.16 1.62 31.49
CA ALA A 476 -8.22 1.18 32.52
C ALA A 476 -6.97 2.06 32.55
N VAL A 477 -6.42 2.42 31.38
CA VAL A 477 -5.12 3.09 31.28
C VAL A 477 -5.21 4.54 30.79
N GLY A 478 -6.39 5.03 30.41
CA GLY A 478 -6.57 6.35 29.81
C GLY A 478 -6.12 7.51 30.69
N ALA A 479 -6.40 7.46 32.00
CA ALA A 479 -5.96 8.50 32.94
C ALA A 479 -4.42 8.60 33.00
N ILE A 480 -3.72 7.47 33.08
CA ILE A 480 -2.26 7.43 33.10
C ILE A 480 -1.70 7.91 31.74
N CYS A 481 -2.32 7.52 30.64
CA CYS A 481 -1.91 7.95 29.30
C CYS A 481 -2.04 9.47 29.14
N ARG A 482 -3.14 10.08 29.58
CA ARG A 482 -3.31 11.54 29.53
C ARG A 482 -2.24 12.25 30.35
N GLU A 483 -1.98 11.81 31.58
CA GLU A 483 -0.91 12.40 32.42
C GLU A 483 0.48 12.30 31.77
N ARG A 484 0.82 11.13 31.20
CA ARG A 484 2.11 10.91 30.55
C ARG A 484 2.25 11.61 29.20
N LEU A 485 1.13 11.96 28.55
CA LEU A 485 1.14 12.65 27.27
C LEU A 485 1.42 14.15 27.40
N LYS A 486 0.92 14.80 28.47
CA LYS A 486 1.00 16.25 28.68
C LYS A 486 2.41 16.86 28.44
N PRO A 487 3.51 16.26 28.93
CA PRO A 487 4.86 16.81 28.71
C PRO A 487 5.27 16.89 27.23
N PHE A 488 4.68 16.05 26.36
CA PHE A 488 5.05 16.03 24.93
C PHE A 488 4.47 17.19 24.13
N PHE A 489 3.48 17.94 24.65
CA PHE A 489 2.98 19.14 23.97
C PHE A 489 4.03 20.26 23.88
N ILE A 490 5.00 20.29 24.80
CA ILE A 490 6.12 21.24 24.82
C ILE A 490 7.45 20.60 24.41
N ASP A 491 7.43 19.42 23.78
CA ASP A 491 8.65 18.75 23.35
C ASP A 491 9.46 19.63 22.39
N PRO A 492 10.81 19.68 22.47
CA PRO A 492 11.61 20.46 21.53
C PRO A 492 11.44 19.99 20.07
N ASP A 493 11.15 18.72 19.83
CA ASP A 493 10.95 18.17 18.49
C ASP A 493 9.51 18.37 17.99
N GLU A 494 9.36 18.96 16.82
CA GLU A 494 8.04 19.23 16.21
C GLU A 494 7.26 17.96 15.89
N GLY A 495 7.95 16.89 15.48
CA GLY A 495 7.33 15.61 15.19
C GLY A 495 6.75 14.95 16.44
N VAL A 496 7.37 15.12 17.61
CA VAL A 496 6.85 14.65 18.89
C VAL A 496 5.61 15.44 19.31
N ARG A 497 5.65 16.78 19.19
CA ARG A 497 4.47 17.63 19.48
C ARG A 497 3.29 17.29 18.58
N ALA A 498 3.53 17.07 17.29
CA ALA A 498 2.50 16.68 16.33
C ALA A 498 1.89 15.32 16.67
N GLU A 499 2.72 14.33 17.05
CA GLU A 499 2.24 13.02 17.50
C GLU A 499 1.42 13.14 18.80
N ALA A 500 1.84 13.96 19.76
CA ALA A 500 1.07 14.21 20.98
C ALA A 500 -0.28 14.86 20.68
N ALA A 501 -0.34 15.81 19.75
CA ALA A 501 -1.58 16.44 19.30
C ALA A 501 -2.51 15.47 18.56
N SER A 502 -2.01 14.33 18.03
CA SER A 502 -2.87 13.30 17.43
C SER A 502 -3.87 12.70 18.42
N ALA A 503 -3.61 12.80 19.73
CA ALA A 503 -4.49 12.35 20.79
C ALA A 503 -5.91 12.90 20.66
N PHE A 504 -6.07 14.12 20.15
CA PHE A 504 -7.39 14.72 19.95
C PHE A 504 -8.26 13.93 18.97
N GLN A 505 -7.70 13.11 18.08
CA GLN A 505 -8.49 12.19 17.23
C GLN A 505 -9.33 11.18 18.05
N HIS A 506 -8.97 10.96 19.32
CA HIS A 506 -9.66 10.06 20.24
C HIS A 506 -10.48 10.81 21.30
N ILE A 507 -10.66 12.13 21.17
CA ILE A 507 -11.35 12.98 22.15
C ILE A 507 -12.81 12.57 22.39
N ALA A 508 -13.46 11.98 21.38
CA ALA A 508 -14.85 11.55 21.46
C ALA A 508 -15.11 10.49 22.55
N GLY A 509 -14.08 9.75 22.97
CA GLY A 509 -14.16 8.80 24.08
C GLY A 509 -13.98 9.40 25.47
N LEU A 510 -13.78 10.72 25.59
CA LEU A 510 -13.52 11.41 26.84
C LEU A 510 -14.76 12.14 27.37
N THR A 511 -14.87 12.23 28.71
CA THR A 511 -15.83 13.11 29.38
C THR A 511 -15.44 14.58 29.24
N THR A 512 -16.39 15.52 29.43
CA THR A 512 -16.12 16.96 29.34
C THR A 512 -14.95 17.41 30.25
N THR A 513 -14.85 16.87 31.47
CA THR A 513 -13.75 17.19 32.39
C THR A 513 -12.40 16.70 31.88
N GLU A 514 -12.34 15.50 31.29
CA GLU A 514 -11.11 14.95 30.70
C GLU A 514 -10.71 15.69 29.43
N GLN A 515 -11.69 16.10 28.61
CA GLN A 515 -11.44 16.98 27.46
C GLN A 515 -10.86 18.32 27.89
N ALA A 516 -11.43 18.92 28.95
CA ALA A 516 -10.94 20.18 29.51
C ALA A 516 -9.50 20.07 30.01
N ASP A 517 -9.19 19.03 30.77
CA ASP A 517 -7.84 18.79 31.31
C ASP A 517 -6.78 18.64 30.21
N LEU A 518 -7.07 17.83 29.18
CA LEU A 518 -6.15 17.64 28.06
C LEU A 518 -6.00 18.91 27.21
N LEU A 519 -7.11 19.60 26.94
CA LEU A 519 -7.12 20.86 26.19
C LEU A 519 -6.34 21.95 26.93
N ALA A 520 -6.46 22.02 28.27
CA ALA A 520 -5.69 22.97 29.07
C ALA A 520 -4.19 22.81 28.85
N ALA A 521 -3.69 21.58 28.98
CA ALA A 521 -2.26 21.28 28.80
C ALA A 521 -1.77 21.59 27.37
N PHE A 522 -2.59 21.29 26.36
CA PHE A 522 -2.28 21.65 24.98
C PHE A 522 -2.24 23.17 24.76
N LEU A 523 -3.20 23.92 25.29
CA LEU A 523 -3.22 25.37 25.13
C LEU A 523 -2.07 26.07 25.86
N ASP A 524 -1.68 25.56 27.03
CA ASP A 524 -0.54 26.08 27.80
C ASP A 524 0.80 25.80 27.11
N SER A 525 0.84 24.89 26.13
CA SER A 525 2.02 24.63 25.30
C SER A 525 2.25 25.69 24.21
N ALA A 526 1.36 26.69 24.07
CA ALA A 526 1.36 27.69 23.01
C ALA A 526 1.46 27.06 21.60
N PRO A 527 0.46 26.27 21.17
CA PRO A 527 0.52 25.50 19.94
C PRO A 527 0.59 26.40 18.71
N GLY A 528 1.40 26.00 17.73
CA GLY A 528 1.47 26.67 16.43
C GLY A 528 0.19 26.47 15.61
N GLN A 529 0.00 27.33 14.61
CA GLN A 529 -1.20 27.37 13.77
C GLN A 529 -1.58 26.00 13.17
N ALA A 530 -0.61 25.22 12.70
CA ALA A 530 -0.85 23.90 12.11
C ALA A 530 -1.40 22.86 13.11
N ALA A 531 -1.07 22.98 14.40
CA ALA A 531 -1.55 22.06 15.43
C ALA A 531 -2.98 22.38 15.89
N LEU A 532 -3.49 23.59 15.64
CA LEU A 532 -4.84 24.00 16.04
C LEU A 532 -5.94 23.32 15.21
N GLU A 533 -5.72 23.17 13.90
CA GLU A 533 -6.70 22.59 12.97
C GLU A 533 -7.24 21.22 13.42
N PRO A 534 -6.40 20.19 13.67
CA PRO A 534 -6.92 18.87 14.03
C PRO A 534 -7.67 18.88 15.38
N VAL A 535 -7.32 19.78 16.29
CA VAL A 535 -7.98 19.91 17.60
C VAL A 535 -9.38 20.52 17.45
N VAL A 536 -9.51 21.58 16.66
CA VAL A 536 -10.81 22.20 16.37
C VAL A 536 -11.75 21.19 15.70
N ARG A 537 -11.24 20.46 14.69
CA ARG A 537 -12.01 19.42 14.00
C ARG A 537 -12.46 18.32 14.96
N ALA A 538 -11.56 17.81 15.80
CA ALA A 538 -11.89 16.75 16.74
C ALA A 538 -12.94 17.17 17.80
N LEU A 539 -12.91 18.43 18.24
CA LEU A 539 -13.92 18.97 19.15
C LEU A 539 -15.29 19.11 18.51
N GLU A 540 -15.38 19.38 17.21
CA GLU A 540 -16.64 19.36 16.48
C GLU A 540 -17.35 18.01 16.63
N ASP A 541 -16.59 16.92 16.42
CA ASP A 541 -17.07 15.54 16.48
C ASP A 541 -17.30 15.03 17.92
N SER A 542 -17.04 15.85 18.95
CA SER A 542 -17.23 15.46 20.35
C SER A 542 -18.71 15.15 20.64
N PRO A 543 -19.06 14.00 21.27
CA PRO A 543 -20.44 13.66 21.59
C PRO A 543 -20.93 14.24 22.92
N VAL A 544 -20.04 14.86 23.70
CA VAL A 544 -20.35 15.42 25.03
C VAL A 544 -20.55 16.94 24.99
N GLN A 545 -20.90 17.54 26.12
CA GLN A 545 -20.85 19.00 26.26
C GLN A 545 -19.41 19.48 26.08
N LEU A 546 -19.23 20.52 25.27
CA LEU A 546 -17.89 21.08 25.03
C LEU A 546 -17.37 21.77 26.30
N PRO A 547 -16.05 21.67 26.59
CA PRO A 547 -15.47 22.34 27.74
C PRO A 547 -15.38 23.85 27.52
N ASP A 548 -15.51 24.65 28.59
CA ASP A 548 -15.44 26.12 28.55
C ASP A 548 -14.11 26.64 27.95
N LEU A 549 -13.04 25.83 28.02
CA LEU A 549 -11.75 26.12 27.39
C LEU A 549 -11.83 26.27 25.86
N VAL A 550 -12.92 25.87 25.22
CA VAL A 550 -13.19 26.22 23.81
C VAL A 550 -13.20 27.73 23.60
N CYS A 551 -13.57 28.56 24.59
CA CYS A 551 -13.43 30.02 24.48
C CYS A 551 -11.96 30.45 24.34
N LYS A 552 -11.06 29.88 25.13
CA LYS A 552 -9.60 30.16 25.06
C LYS A 552 -9.03 29.66 23.73
N LEU A 553 -9.40 28.44 23.32
CA LEU A 553 -9.03 27.90 22.00
C LEU A 553 -9.51 28.81 20.87
N GLY A 554 -10.77 29.25 20.94
CA GLY A 554 -11.38 30.14 19.96
C GLY A 554 -10.63 31.45 19.83
N ALA A 555 -10.28 32.11 20.94
CA ALA A 555 -9.49 33.34 20.90
C ALA A 555 -8.12 33.14 20.23
N ILE A 556 -7.45 32.01 20.47
CA ILE A 556 -6.17 31.68 19.83
C ILE A 556 -6.37 31.43 18.33
N CYS A 557 -7.39 30.66 17.96
CA CYS A 557 -7.71 30.39 16.56
C CYS A 557 -8.11 31.64 15.79
N VAL A 558 -8.95 32.51 16.36
CA VAL A 558 -9.34 33.78 15.69
C VAL A 558 -8.11 34.62 15.40
N ASN A 559 -7.23 34.80 16.39
CA ASN A 559 -5.97 35.52 16.19
C ASN A 559 -5.06 34.87 15.13
N ALA A 560 -4.93 33.55 15.14
CA ALA A 560 -4.08 32.82 14.21
C ALA A 560 -4.61 32.84 12.77
N PHE A 561 -5.93 32.79 12.59
CA PHE A 561 -6.57 32.65 11.28
C PHE A 561 -7.27 33.91 10.78
N ARG A 562 -7.16 35.06 11.45
CA ARG A 562 -7.86 36.31 11.09
C ARG A 562 -7.69 36.78 9.64
N ALA A 563 -6.57 36.44 8.99
CA ALA A 563 -6.29 36.83 7.61
C ALA A 563 -6.77 35.80 6.57
N GLU A 564 -7.11 34.58 7.01
CA GLU A 564 -7.42 33.43 6.15
C GLU A 564 -8.84 32.90 6.36
N GLY A 565 -9.45 33.14 7.52
CA GLY A 565 -10.74 32.55 7.93
C GLY A 565 -11.90 32.93 7.02
N GLY A 566 -11.79 34.05 6.29
CA GLY A 566 -12.74 34.54 5.30
C GLY A 566 -12.33 34.32 3.84
N ASP A 567 -11.31 33.50 3.55
CA ASP A 567 -10.87 33.18 2.18
C ASP A 567 -10.96 31.67 1.90
N LEU A 568 -11.96 31.22 1.12
CA LEU A 568 -12.17 29.81 0.77
C LEU A 568 -10.99 29.16 0.04
N SER A 569 -10.05 29.95 -0.49
CA SER A 569 -8.83 29.44 -1.11
C SER A 569 -7.73 29.05 -0.11
N LYS A 570 -7.94 29.34 1.19
CA LYS A 570 -6.97 29.10 2.27
C LYS A 570 -7.43 27.97 3.18
N ALA A 571 -6.45 27.31 3.81
CA ALA A 571 -6.71 26.26 4.81
C ALA A 571 -7.46 26.82 6.02
N GLY A 572 -7.21 28.10 6.39
CA GLY A 572 -7.90 28.77 7.48
C GLY A 572 -9.44 28.82 7.35
N ALA A 573 -10.00 28.78 6.14
CA ALA A 573 -11.46 28.74 5.96
C ALA A 573 -12.09 27.45 6.50
N MET A 574 -11.40 26.32 6.40
CA MET A 574 -11.90 25.05 6.94
C MET A 574 -11.92 25.09 8.47
N VAL A 575 -10.85 25.61 9.08
CA VAL A 575 -10.80 25.83 10.53
C VAL A 575 -11.89 26.81 10.97
N ALA A 576 -12.15 27.87 10.21
CA ALA A 576 -13.20 28.84 10.52
C ALA A 576 -14.60 28.19 10.54
N MET A 577 -14.89 27.28 9.63
CA MET A 577 -16.17 26.55 9.60
C MET A 577 -16.35 25.69 10.84
N ASP A 578 -15.35 24.88 11.20
CA ASP A 578 -15.42 23.98 12.35
C ASP A 578 -15.40 24.78 13.66
N LEU A 579 -14.62 25.87 13.71
CA LEU A 579 -14.60 26.80 14.85
C LEU A 579 -15.96 27.45 15.09
N SER A 580 -16.63 27.89 14.02
CA SER A 580 -17.97 28.48 14.10
C SER A 580 -18.97 27.51 14.74
N LYS A 581 -18.95 26.23 14.34
CA LYS A 581 -19.80 25.20 14.93
C LYS A 581 -19.53 25.02 16.42
N ILE A 582 -18.27 24.87 16.83
CA ILE A 582 -17.95 24.59 18.24
C ILE A 582 -18.20 25.78 19.17
N VAL A 583 -17.99 27.02 18.72
CA VAL A 583 -18.28 28.24 19.52
C VAL A 583 -19.79 28.41 19.70
N VAL A 584 -20.55 28.31 18.60
CA VAL A 584 -22.02 28.41 18.62
C VAL A 584 -22.65 27.28 19.43
N ARG A 585 -22.12 26.06 19.31
CA ARG A 585 -22.53 24.91 20.12
C ARG A 585 -22.22 25.10 21.61
N LEU A 586 -21.04 25.60 21.98
CA LEU A 586 -20.74 25.88 23.39
C LEU A 586 -21.70 26.93 23.96
N TYR A 587 -21.97 28.00 23.22
CA TYR A 587 -22.94 29.04 23.61
C TYR A 587 -24.33 28.44 23.92
N SER A 588 -24.82 27.51 23.10
CA SER A 588 -26.13 26.90 23.31
C SER A 588 -26.16 25.83 24.39
N GLN A 589 -25.02 25.22 24.71
CA GLN A 589 -24.91 24.18 25.73
C GLN A 589 -24.65 24.71 27.14
N THR A 590 -24.03 25.88 27.28
CA THR A 590 -23.63 26.42 28.59
C THR A 590 -24.73 27.25 29.25
N GLU A 591 -24.90 27.06 30.57
CA GLU A 591 -25.79 27.88 31.41
C GLU A 591 -25.04 29.00 32.15
N ASP A 592 -23.70 29.05 32.05
CA ASP A 592 -22.88 30.09 32.70
C ASP A 592 -22.91 31.39 31.88
N PRO A 593 -23.48 32.50 32.43
CA PRO A 593 -23.55 33.77 31.71
C PRO A 593 -22.18 34.35 31.34
N ALA A 594 -21.13 34.04 32.11
CA ALA A 594 -19.77 34.49 31.80
C ALA A 594 -19.20 33.79 30.57
N ILE A 595 -19.49 32.49 30.41
CA ILE A 595 -19.07 31.72 29.23
C ILE A 595 -19.90 32.11 28.02
N GLN A 596 -21.21 32.30 28.17
CA GLN A 596 -22.06 32.84 27.09
C GLN A 596 -21.54 34.18 26.58
N SER A 597 -21.17 35.09 27.49
CA SER A 597 -20.58 36.39 27.14
C SER A 597 -19.26 36.26 26.38
N GLN A 598 -18.39 35.32 26.78
CA GLN A 598 -17.14 35.03 26.05
C GLN A 598 -17.40 34.46 24.64
N CYS A 599 -18.36 33.55 24.49
CA CYS A 599 -18.76 33.04 23.18
C CYS A 599 -19.30 34.16 22.28
N LEU A 600 -20.15 35.06 22.82
CA LEU A 600 -20.65 36.21 22.07
C LEU A 600 -19.52 37.15 21.62
N ALA A 601 -18.55 37.43 22.50
CA ALA A 601 -17.39 38.23 22.13
C ALA A 601 -16.55 37.57 21.02
N LEU A 602 -16.42 36.24 21.03
CA LEU A 602 -15.75 35.49 19.95
C LEU A 602 -16.54 35.54 18.64
N ILE A 603 -17.87 35.41 18.71
CA ILE A 603 -18.77 35.53 17.56
C ILE A 603 -18.62 36.92 16.92
N ASP A 604 -18.59 37.98 17.72
CA ASP A 604 -18.38 39.36 17.24
C ASP A 604 -17.00 39.53 16.56
N ASP A 605 -15.94 38.94 17.12
CA ASP A 605 -14.58 38.99 16.56
C ASP A 605 -14.47 38.18 15.25
N MET A 606 -15.09 37.00 15.21
CA MET A 606 -15.19 36.15 14.03
C MET A 606 -15.96 36.85 12.89
N GLU A 607 -17.06 37.54 13.19
CA GLU A 607 -17.83 38.31 12.21
C GLU A 607 -17.02 39.50 11.67
N THR A 608 -16.31 40.21 12.55
CA THR A 608 -15.41 41.33 12.18
C THR A 608 -14.33 40.90 11.17
N HIS A 609 -13.85 39.66 11.30
CA HIS A 609 -12.85 39.07 10.42
C HIS A 609 -13.43 38.15 9.32
N HIS A 610 -14.76 38.19 9.12
CA HIS A 610 -15.47 37.45 8.07
C HIS A 610 -15.23 35.94 8.07
N PHE A 611 -15.18 35.31 9.25
CA PHE A 611 -14.99 33.86 9.37
C PHE A 611 -16.12 33.07 8.68
N TYR A 612 -15.74 32.12 7.82
CA TYR A 612 -16.71 31.27 7.13
C TYR A 612 -17.51 30.36 8.07
N GLY A 613 -18.78 30.14 7.73
CA GLY A 613 -19.70 29.23 8.44
C GLY A 613 -20.49 29.89 9.57
N LEU A 614 -20.05 31.02 10.11
CA LEU A 614 -20.68 31.66 11.26
C LEU A 614 -22.15 32.03 11.01
N SER A 615 -22.46 32.69 9.89
CA SER A 615 -23.84 33.10 9.57
C SER A 615 -24.78 31.92 9.30
N ASP A 616 -24.26 30.75 8.92
CA ASP A 616 -25.06 29.53 8.78
C ASP A 616 -25.39 28.93 10.15
N GLU A 617 -24.43 28.88 11.07
CA GLU A 617 -24.62 28.33 12.41
C GLU A 617 -25.52 29.23 13.29
N LEU A 618 -25.39 30.56 13.21
CA LEU A 618 -26.31 31.48 13.90
C LEU A 618 -27.76 31.31 13.43
N ARG A 619 -27.98 31.13 12.12
CA ARG A 619 -29.32 30.85 11.56
C ARG A 619 -29.90 29.51 12.02
N ARG A 620 -29.07 28.55 12.42
CA ARG A 620 -29.54 27.28 13.00
C ARG A 620 -29.97 27.44 14.45
N LEU A 621 -29.35 28.34 15.22
CA LEU A 621 -29.78 28.63 16.59
C LEU A 621 -31.13 29.36 16.66
N ASP A 622 -31.42 30.22 15.69
CA ASP A 622 -32.68 30.99 15.64
C ASP A 622 -33.90 30.14 15.24
N ARG A 623 -33.70 28.87 14.88
CA ARG A 623 -34.76 27.90 14.51
C ARG A 623 -34.96 26.87 15.60
#